data_AF-L0DSM3-F1
#
_entry.id   AF-L0DSM3-F1
#
_cell.length_a   1.000
_cell.length_b   1.000
_cell.length_c   1.000
_cell.angle_alpha   90.00
_cell.angle_beta   90.00
_cell.angle_gamma   90.00
#
_symmetry.space_group_name_H-M   'P 1'
#
loop_
_entity.id
_entity.type
_entity.pdbx_description
1 polymer ?
#
loop_
_entity_poly.entity_id
_entity_poly.type
_entity_poly.pdbx_seq_one_letter_code
_entity_poly.pdbx_strand_id
1 'polypeptide(L)' 'MFSEFQGASYPERYNILCQRLMQEQLYSAASIIASARTASADGAYVELNGMTGLRTFVTELAGHIAAEAARS' A
#
# COMPACT_ATOMS: atom_id res chain seq x y z
N MET A 1 24.78 0.84 -1.03
CA MET A 1 23.48 0.80 -1.76
C MET A 1 22.71 -0.40 -1.23
N PHE A 2 21.47 -0.24 -0.75
CA PHE A 2 20.71 -1.36 -0.21
C PHE A 2 20.44 -2.39 -1.32
N SER A 3 20.77 -3.66 -1.08
CA SER A 3 20.70 -4.75 -2.06
C SER A 3 19.27 -4.98 -2.57
N GLU A 4 18.28 -4.80 -1.70
CA GLU A 4 16.85 -4.91 -1.98
C GLU A 4 16.32 -3.91 -3.02
N PHE A 5 17.07 -2.86 -3.37
CA PHE A 5 16.71 -1.91 -4.41
C PHE A 5 17.43 -2.14 -5.75
N GLN A 6 18.35 -3.10 -5.82
CA GLN A 6 19.06 -3.41 -7.07
C GLN A 6 18.11 -4.11 -8.05
N GLY A 7 17.91 -3.52 -9.24
CA GLY A 7 16.99 -4.05 -10.26
C GLY A 7 15.50 -3.77 -10.00
N ALA A 8 15.15 -3.21 -8.84
CA ALA A 8 13.77 -2.89 -8.49
C ALA A 8 13.25 -1.70 -9.32
N SER A 9 12.09 -1.89 -9.94
CA SER A 9 11.26 -0.84 -10.54
C SER A 9 10.82 0.19 -9.49
N TYR A 10 10.41 1.37 -9.96
CA TYR A 10 9.97 2.45 -9.07
C TYR A 10 8.84 2.02 -8.09
N PRO A 11 7.79 1.29 -8.53
CA PRO A 11 6.77 0.79 -7.61
C PRO A 11 7.31 -0.19 -6.57
N GLU A 12 8.25 -1.07 -6.93
CA GLU A 12 8.87 -2.02 -5.99
C GLU A 12 9.68 -1.32 -4.90
N ARG A 13 10.40 -0.25 -5.24
CA ARG A 13 11.12 0.57 -4.24
C ARG A 13 10.18 1.19 -3.22
N TYR A 14 9.04 1.72 -3.68
CA TYR A 14 8.03 2.27 -2.78
C TYR A 14 7.33 1.20 -1.95
N ASN A 15 7.09 0.03 -2.52
CA ASN A 15 6.55 -1.11 -1.78
C ASN A 15 7.44 -1.47 -0.59
N ILE A 16 8.74 -1.66 -0.80
CA ILE A 16 9.70 -1.96 0.28
C ILE A 16 9.71 -0.85 1.34
N LEU A 17 9.71 0.43 0.92
CA LEU A 17 9.66 1.56 1.84
C LEU A 17 8.39 1.54 2.72
N CYS A 18 7.21 1.37 2.12
CA CYS A 18 5.95 1.31 2.84
C CYS A 18 5.91 0.14 3.82
N GLN A 19 6.42 -1.03 3.43
CA GLN A 19 6.50 -2.19 4.32
C GLN A 19 7.37 -1.88 5.55
N ARG A 20 8.54 -1.24 5.37
CA ARG A 20 9.39 -0.83 6.49
C ARG A 20 8.73 0.21 7.39
N LEU A 21 8.09 1.23 6.82
CA LEU A 21 7.38 2.26 7.60
C LEU A 21 6.22 1.67 8.41
N MET A 22 5.54 0.65 7.90
CA MET A 22 4.51 -0.08 8.64
C MET A 22 5.10 -0.95 9.75
N GLN A 23 6.19 -1.67 9.47
CA GLN A 23 6.89 -2.50 10.46
C GLN A 23 7.40 -1.68 11.65
N GLU A 24 7.94 -0.49 11.37
CA GLU A 24 8.43 0.46 12.38
C GLU A 24 7.30 1.31 13.01
N GLN A 25 6.02 1.00 12.71
CA GLN A 25 4.84 1.70 13.23
C GLN A 25 4.80 3.21 12.93
N LEU A 26 5.53 3.65 11.92
CA LEU A 26 5.49 5.03 11.44
C LEU A 26 4.23 5.27 10.60
N TYR A 27 3.78 4.25 9.87
CA TYR A 27 2.48 4.21 9.20
C TYR A 27 1.61 3.10 9.78
N SER A 28 0.33 3.37 10.03
CA SER A 28 -0.63 2.34 10.46
C SER A 28 -1.05 1.42 9.31
N ALA A 29 -1.21 1.97 8.10
CA ALA A 29 -1.46 1.21 6.89
C ALA A 29 -0.98 1.98 5.66
N ALA A 30 -0.57 1.27 4.60
CA ALA A 30 -0.21 1.84 3.31
C ALA A 30 -0.64 0.91 2.17
N SER A 31 -0.92 1.50 1.00
CA SER A 31 -1.22 0.75 -0.21
C SER A 31 -0.45 1.29 -1.41
N ILE A 32 0.13 0.39 -2.22
CA ILE A 32 0.76 0.72 -3.49
C ILE A 32 0.04 -0.04 -4.59
N ILE A 33 -0.65 0.71 -5.45
CA ILE A 33 -1.27 0.21 -6.67
C ILE A 33 -0.55 0.77 -7.90
N ALA A 34 -0.42 -0.06 -8.93
CA ALA A 34 0.11 0.36 -10.22
C ALA A 34 -0.92 0.06 -11.31
N SER A 35 -0.97 0.88 -12.34
CA SER A 35 -1.88 0.69 -13.46
C SER A 35 -1.15 0.95 -14.76
N ALA A 36 -1.46 0.16 -15.79
CA ALA A 36 -0.95 0.41 -17.13
C ALA A 36 -1.56 1.72 -17.66
N ARG A 37 -0.81 2.47 -18.46
CA ARG A 37 -1.31 3.73 -19.06
C ARG A 37 -2.60 3.54 -19.87
N THR A 38 -2.82 2.34 -20.42
CA THR A 38 -3.99 1.99 -21.23
C THR A 38 -5.23 1.67 -20.41
N ALA A 39 -5.11 1.47 -19.09
CA ALA A 39 -6.20 1.05 -18.21
C ALA A 39 -7.11 2.22 -17.76
N SER A 40 -7.14 3.33 -18.52
CA SER A 40 -8.00 4.47 -18.21
C SER A 40 -9.50 4.18 -18.42
N ALA A 41 -9.82 3.22 -19.30
CA ALA A 41 -11.21 2.89 -19.65
C ALA A 41 -11.85 1.87 -18.70
N ASP A 42 -11.06 0.98 -18.09
CA ASP A 42 -11.53 -0.13 -17.25
C ASP A 42 -11.09 -0.02 -15.79
N GLY A 43 -10.14 0.87 -15.49
CA GLY A 43 -9.60 1.05 -14.15
C GLY A 43 -8.75 -0.12 -13.67
N ALA A 44 -8.24 -0.96 -14.59
CA ALA A 44 -7.42 -2.10 -14.22
C ALA A 44 -6.16 -1.65 -13.45
N TYR A 45 -5.90 -2.29 -12.31
CA TYR A 45 -4.72 -2.05 -11.49
C TYR A 45 -4.13 -3.38 -11.01
N VAL A 46 -2.89 -3.32 -10.56
CA VAL A 46 -2.17 -4.43 -9.93
C VAL A 46 -1.65 -4.00 -8.57
N GLU A 47 -1.57 -4.97 -7.67
CA GLU A 47 -0.95 -4.83 -6.35
C GLU A 47 0.37 -5.59 -6.36
N LEU A 48 1.40 -5.04 -5.71
CA LEU A 48 2.72 -5.67 -5.67
C LEU A 48 2.87 -6.67 -4.51
N ASN A 49 2.10 -6.47 -3.45
CA ASN A 49 2.15 -7.28 -2.24
C ASN A 49 0.81 -7.17 -1.50
N GLY A 50 0.30 -8.28 -0.96
CA GLY A 50 -0.97 -8.30 -0.23
C GLY A 50 -0.97 -7.48 1.07
N MET A 51 0.19 -7.31 1.71
CA MET A 51 0.35 -6.45 2.91
C MET A 51 0.16 -4.97 2.57
N THR A 52 0.59 -4.54 1.38
CA THR A 52 0.37 -3.19 0.85
C THR A 52 -0.75 -3.16 -0.19
N GLY A 53 -1.70 -4.09 -0.09
CA GLY A 53 -2.85 -4.19 -1.00
C GLY A 53 -3.94 -3.17 -0.65
N LEU A 54 -4.74 -2.79 -1.64
CA LEU A 54 -5.83 -1.83 -1.49
C LEU A 54 -6.90 -2.36 -0.53
N ARG A 55 -7.23 -3.66 -0.63
CA ARG A 55 -8.21 -4.29 0.26
C ARG A 55 -7.79 -4.21 1.73
N THR A 56 -6.53 -4.54 2.02
CA THR A 56 -5.97 -4.49 3.38
C THR A 56 -6.05 -3.06 3.91
N PHE A 57 -5.59 -2.09 3.12
CA PHE A 57 -5.62 -0.68 3.49
C PHE A 57 -7.04 -0.16 3.78
N VAL A 58 -8.02 -0.46 2.91
CA VAL A 58 -9.42 -0.03 3.12
C VAL A 58 -10.02 -0.71 4.35
N THR A 59 -9.67 -1.96 4.63
CA THR A 59 -10.14 -2.68 5.81
C THR A 59 -9.61 -2.03 7.10
N GLU A 60 -8.31 -1.71 7.16
CA GLU A 60 -7.69 -0.99 8.27
C GLU A 60 -8.31 0.40 8.47
N LEU A 61 -8.51 1.15 7.38
CA LEU A 61 -9.13 2.46 7.42
C LEU A 61 -10.57 2.40 7.96
N ALA A 62 -11.36 1.43 7.51
CA ALA A 62 -12.71 1.21 8.03
C ALA A 62 -12.70 0.87 9.52
N GLY A 63 -11.72 0.07 9.97
CA GLY A 63 -11.49 -0.21 11.38
C GLY A 63 -11.20 1.05 12.20
N HIS A 64 -10.32 1.93 11.71
CA HIS A 64 -10.05 3.22 12.36
C HIS A 64 -11.29 4.10 12.47
N ILE A 65 -12.09 4.19 11.40
CA ILE A 65 -13.34 4.97 11.38
C ILE A 65 -14.33 4.40 12.40
N ALA A 66 -14.54 3.09 12.41
CA ALA A 66 -15.46 2.44 13.34
C ALA A 66 -15.03 2.65 14.80
N ALA A 67 -13.72 2.54 15.07
CA ALA A 67 -13.17 2.78 16.40
C ALA A 67 -13.36 4.23 16.85
N GLU A 68 -13.23 5.21 15.95
CA GLU A 68 -13.46 6.62 16.25
C GLU A 68 -14.94 6.94 16.48
N ALA A 69 -15.82 6.40 15.64
CA ALA A 69 -17.26 6.56 15.80
C ALA A 69 -17.77 6.00 17.14
N ALA A 70 -17.18 4.92 17.66
CA ALA A 70 -17.53 4.35 18.96
C ALA A 70 -17.04 5.17 20.17
N ARG A 71 -16.09 6.09 19.98
CA ARG A 71 -15.58 6.99 21.02
C ARG A 71 -16.34 8.31 21.13
N SER A 72 -17.11 8.66 20.10
CA SER A 72 -17.89 9.90 19.99
C SER A 72 -19.28 9.72 20.61
#